data_AF-A0AAU5DIC7-F1
#
_entry.id   AF-A0AAU5DIC7-F1
#
_cell.length_a   1.000
_cell.length_b   1.000
_cell.length_c   1.000
_cell.angle_alpha   90.00
_cell.angle_beta   90.00
_cell.angle_gamma   90.00
#
_symmetry.space_group_name_H-M   'P 1'
#
loop_
_entity.id
_entity.type
_entity.pdbx_description
1 polymer ?
#
loop_
_entity_poly.entity_id
_entity_poly.type
_entity_poly.pdbx_seq_one_letter_code
_entity_poly.pdbx_strand_id
1 'polypeptide(L)'
;MPHPLTRFYRTHVLTPRPYAPRGYVGAAFKEIVLGDGTYETGYLTGCEADLMLSRAAAGNRPVHVLSYGALSISATRRVSGAHPATPATRFRRLDLVIHPKRLTDRQHEDLKLIDQYEKDARAVRDDDGFVQAIEVGLCRIPRTQTSILLARGWVSELPNSNRVWISSAGRIALAWRWRQEQGLNSRLLKGLYLDAALTAASTARASLTAD
;
A
#
# COMPACT_ATOMS: atom_id res chain seq x y z
N MET A 1 6.43 -8.11 -18.78
CA MET A 1 6.85 -6.75 -19.18
C MET A 1 6.21 -5.73 -18.24
N PRO A 2 6.83 -4.55 -18.04
CA PRO A 2 6.17 -3.44 -17.35
C PRO A 2 4.88 -3.01 -18.07
N HIS A 3 3.92 -2.44 -17.33
CA HIS A 3 2.68 -1.94 -17.92
C HIS A 3 3.00 -0.77 -18.87
N PRO A 4 2.46 -0.73 -20.10
CA PRO A 4 2.89 0.23 -21.13
C PRO A 4 2.66 1.70 -20.73
N LEU A 5 1.75 1.96 -19.80
CA LEU A 5 1.40 3.33 -19.37
C LEU A 5 2.17 3.83 -18.13
N THR A 6 3.05 3.02 -17.53
CA THR A 6 3.78 3.41 -16.30
C THR A 6 5.17 3.98 -16.60
N ARG A 7 5.60 5.00 -15.86
CA ARG A 7 6.95 5.57 -15.94
C ARG A 7 7.87 4.92 -14.92
N PHE A 8 9.07 4.51 -15.34
CA PHE A 8 10.04 3.83 -14.49
C PHE A 8 11.21 4.74 -14.15
N TYR A 9 11.44 4.93 -12.85
CA TYR A 9 12.64 5.57 -12.34
C TYR A 9 13.46 4.53 -11.57
N ARG A 10 14.77 4.79 -11.40
CA ARG A 10 15.66 3.92 -10.62
C ARG A 10 15.16 3.64 -9.20
N THR A 11 14.34 4.54 -8.66
CA THR A 11 13.89 4.52 -7.26
C THR A 11 12.41 4.22 -7.07
N HIS A 12 11.55 4.39 -8.08
CA HIS A 12 10.10 4.23 -7.96
C HIS A 12 9.43 4.06 -9.33
N VAL A 13 8.17 3.60 -9.34
CA VAL A 13 7.34 3.47 -10.54
C VAL A 13 6.17 4.43 -10.42
N LEU A 14 5.88 5.19 -11.47
CA LEU A 14 4.71 6.07 -11.52
C LEU A 14 3.62 5.47 -12.41
N THR A 15 2.38 5.53 -11.94
CA THR A 15 1.19 4.99 -12.60
C THR A 15 0.19 6.12 -12.92
N PRO A 16 -0.47 6.11 -14.08
CA PRO A 16 -1.28 7.23 -14.55
C PRO A 16 -2.59 7.34 -13.76
N ARG A 17 -2.95 8.52 -13.24
CA ARG A 17 -4.19 8.75 -12.50
C ARG A 17 -4.80 10.11 -12.87
N PRO A 18 -6.11 10.17 -13.18
CA PRO A 18 -6.75 11.40 -13.64
C PRO A 18 -6.86 12.46 -12.55
N TYR A 19 -6.91 12.05 -11.28
CA TYR A 19 -7.01 12.97 -10.14
C TYR A 19 -5.68 13.62 -9.75
N ALA A 20 -4.54 13.11 -10.24
CA ALA A 20 -3.24 13.61 -9.84
C ALA A 20 -2.89 14.88 -10.63
N PRO A 21 -2.33 15.94 -10.00
CA PRO A 21 -1.99 17.19 -10.70
C PRO A 21 -1.06 17.00 -11.91
N ARG A 22 -0.16 16.01 -11.86
CA ARG A 22 0.74 15.64 -12.99
C ARG A 22 0.21 14.50 -13.86
N GLY A 23 -0.97 13.97 -13.55
CA GLY A 23 -1.52 12.76 -14.16
C GLY A 23 -0.84 11.46 -13.71
N TYR A 24 0.05 11.48 -12.72
CA TYR A 24 0.80 10.30 -12.26
C TYR A 24 0.96 10.25 -10.73
N VAL A 25 0.92 9.05 -10.16
CA VAL A 25 1.13 8.77 -8.73
C VAL A 25 2.13 7.62 -8.54
N GLY A 26 2.87 7.63 -7.44
CA GLY A 26 3.77 6.53 -7.06
C GLY A 26 3.03 5.22 -6.82
N ALA A 27 3.53 4.14 -7.42
CA ALA A 27 3.04 2.79 -7.16
C ALA A 27 3.73 2.19 -5.93
N ALA A 28 2.93 1.63 -5.02
CA ALA A 28 3.42 0.86 -3.87
C ALA A 28 3.54 -0.63 -4.21
N PHE A 29 2.62 -1.14 -5.04
CA PHE A 29 2.55 -2.55 -5.40
C PHE A 29 2.48 -2.76 -6.91
N LYS A 30 3.16 -3.80 -7.38
CA LYS A 30 2.90 -4.44 -8.66
C LYS A 30 1.84 -5.51 -8.41
N GLU A 31 0.72 -5.39 -9.11
CA GLU A 31 -0.34 -6.39 -9.11
C GLU A 31 -0.07 -7.43 -10.20
N ILE A 32 -0.24 -8.71 -9.84
CA ILE A 32 -0.25 -9.84 -10.75
C ILE A 32 -1.57 -10.58 -10.52
N VAL A 33 -2.39 -10.65 -11.55
CA VAL A 33 -3.65 -11.40 -11.55
C VAL A 33 -3.44 -12.69 -12.33
N LEU A 34 -3.68 -13.81 -11.66
CA LEU A 34 -3.63 -15.16 -12.24
C LEU A 34 -5.05 -15.74 -12.27
N GLY A 35 -5.45 -16.30 -13.40
CA GLY A 35 -6.70 -17.05 -13.56
C GLY A 35 -6.60 -17.99 -14.76
N ASP A 36 -7.66 -18.75 -15.04
CA ASP A 36 -7.70 -19.72 -16.14
C ASP A 36 -7.35 -19.04 -17.48
N GLY A 37 -6.12 -19.24 -17.95
CA GLY A 37 -5.59 -18.63 -19.17
C GLY A 37 -5.35 -17.11 -19.10
N THR A 38 -5.52 -16.46 -17.95
CA THR A 38 -5.33 -15.00 -17.81
C THR A 38 -4.10 -14.68 -16.97
N TYR A 39 -3.19 -13.88 -17.54
CA TYR A 39 -2.03 -13.31 -16.87
C TYR A 39 -2.03 -11.79 -17.11
N GLU A 40 -2.50 -11.04 -16.13
CA GLU A 40 -2.53 -9.57 -16.18
C GLU A 40 -1.58 -8.99 -15.14
N THR A 41 -0.87 -7.92 -15.52
CA THR A 41 0.02 -7.21 -14.59
C THR A 41 -0.31 -5.73 -14.58
N GLY A 42 -0.40 -5.15 -13.38
CA GLY A 42 -0.68 -3.74 -13.16
C GLY A 42 0.16 -3.14 -12.05
N TYR A 43 -0.02 -1.85 -11.79
CA TYR A 43 0.64 -1.13 -10.70
C TYR A 43 -0.38 -0.32 -9.92
N LEU A 44 -0.40 -0.53 -8.61
CA LEU A 44 -1.33 0.07 -7.66
C LEU A 44 -0.59 1.07 -6.77
N THR A 45 -1.26 2.19 -6.48
CA THR A 45 -0.86 3.10 -5.40
C THR A 45 -1.03 2.40 -4.05
N GLY A 46 -0.45 2.97 -2.99
CA GLY A 46 -0.68 2.47 -1.62
C GLY A 46 -2.17 2.41 -1.29
N CYS A 47 -2.88 3.53 -1.55
CA CYS A 47 -4.31 3.66 -1.29
C CYS A 47 -5.15 2.61 -2.01
N GLU A 48 -4.90 2.36 -3.30
CA GLU A 48 -5.64 1.34 -4.06
C GLU A 48 -5.42 -0.08 -3.54
N ALA A 49 -4.17 -0.40 -3.15
CA ALA A 49 -3.84 -1.68 -2.56
C ALA A 49 -4.51 -1.84 -1.19
N ASP A 50 -4.45 -0.81 -0.33
CA ASP A 50 -5.10 -0.82 0.99
C ASP A 50 -6.62 -0.99 0.87
N LEU A 51 -7.26 -0.29 -0.06
CA LEU A 51 -8.69 -0.45 -0.37
C LEU A 51 -9.03 -1.81 -0.97
N MET A 52 -8.13 -2.40 -1.77
CA MET A 52 -8.30 -3.76 -2.29
C MET A 52 -8.24 -4.79 -1.16
N LEU A 53 -7.27 -4.68 -0.27
CA LEU A 53 -7.12 -5.53 0.91
C LEU A 53 -8.33 -5.40 1.84
N SER A 54 -8.83 -4.18 2.01
CA SER A 54 -10.03 -3.92 2.80
C SER A 54 -11.27 -4.62 2.24
N ARG A 55 -11.48 -4.55 0.92
CA ARG A 55 -12.55 -5.27 0.21
C ARG A 55 -12.37 -6.79 0.25
N ALA A 56 -11.12 -7.27 0.34
CA ALA A 56 -10.85 -8.69 0.51
C ALA A 56 -11.26 -9.15 1.92
N ALA A 57 -10.79 -8.45 2.95
CA ALA A 57 -11.12 -8.72 4.35
C ALA A 57 -12.64 -8.65 4.60
N ALA A 58 -13.31 -7.61 4.12
CA ALA A 58 -14.77 -7.45 4.26
C ALA A 58 -15.56 -8.55 3.52
N GLY A 59 -15.01 -9.10 2.44
CA GLY A 59 -15.61 -10.18 1.67
C GLY A 59 -15.17 -11.57 2.09
N ASN A 60 -14.52 -11.73 3.26
CA ASN A 60 -13.96 -12.99 3.75
C ASN A 60 -13.04 -13.71 2.75
N ARG A 61 -12.33 -12.94 1.92
CA ARG A 61 -11.32 -13.47 1.00
C ARG A 61 -10.00 -13.61 1.75
N PRO A 62 -9.39 -14.81 1.79
CA PRO A 62 -8.12 -14.99 2.49
C PRO A 62 -7.02 -14.09 1.94
N VAL A 63 -6.36 -13.37 2.85
CA VAL A 63 -5.15 -12.59 2.58
C VAL A 63 -3.98 -13.34 3.22
N HIS A 64 -2.99 -13.73 2.42
CA HIS A 64 -1.78 -14.40 2.89
C HIS A 64 -0.54 -13.57 2.61
N VAL A 65 0.49 -13.77 3.42
CA VAL A 65 1.80 -13.14 3.28
C VAL A 65 2.80 -14.15 2.73
N LEU A 66 3.48 -13.75 1.65
CA LEU A 66 4.58 -14.51 1.04
C LEU A 66 5.93 -14.12 1.68
N SER A 67 6.99 -14.87 1.37
CA SER A 67 8.29 -14.83 2.08
C SER A 67 9.00 -13.46 2.14
N TYR A 68 8.69 -12.53 1.25
CA TYR A 68 9.33 -11.21 1.14
C TYR A 68 8.36 -10.03 1.36
N GLY A 69 7.20 -10.29 1.96
CA GLY A 69 6.18 -9.26 2.24
C GLY A 69 5.22 -9.00 1.07
N ALA A 70 5.30 -9.78 -0.02
CA ALA A 70 4.20 -9.80 -0.97
C ALA A 70 2.93 -10.35 -0.34
N LEU A 71 1.81 -9.80 -0.77
CA LEU A 71 0.49 -10.17 -0.30
C LEU A 71 -0.21 -10.97 -1.39
N SER A 72 -0.98 -11.97 -1.00
CA SER A 72 -1.82 -12.71 -1.93
C SER A 72 -3.26 -12.75 -1.45
N ILE A 73 -4.18 -12.48 -2.38
CA ILE A 73 -5.62 -12.49 -2.15
C ILE A 73 -6.21 -13.62 -2.99
N SER A 74 -6.80 -14.60 -2.31
CA SER A 74 -7.44 -15.75 -2.96
C SER A 74 -8.93 -15.48 -3.21
N ALA A 75 -9.42 -15.75 -4.42
CA ALA A 75 -10.87 -15.77 -4.68
C ALA A 75 -11.46 -17.12 -4.26
N THR A 76 -11.93 -17.24 -3.02
CA THR A 76 -12.87 -18.29 -2.64
C THR A 76 -14.28 -17.80 -2.90
N ARG A 77 -14.76 -17.86 -4.16
CA ARG A 77 -16.20 -17.80 -4.42
C ARG A 77 -16.69 -19.24 -4.54
N ARG A 78 -17.15 -19.84 -3.43
CA ARG A 78 -18.06 -20.99 -3.53
C ARG A 78 -19.33 -20.47 -4.19
N VAL A 79 -19.49 -20.73 -5.49
CA VAL A 79 -20.78 -20.52 -6.15
C VAL A 79 -21.68 -21.64 -5.65
N SER A 80 -22.57 -21.35 -4.70
CA SER A 80 -23.60 -22.30 -4.30
C SER A 80 -24.51 -22.54 -5.50
N GLY A 81 -24.48 -23.75 -6.07
CA GLY A 81 -25.39 -24.18 -7.15
C GLY A 81 -24.76 -24.39 -8.53
N ALA A 82 -23.45 -24.23 -8.71
CA ALA A 82 -22.78 -24.59 -9.97
C ALA A 82 -22.24 -26.03 -9.92
N HIS A 83 -22.40 -26.77 -11.03
CA HIS A 83 -21.80 -28.07 -11.28
C HIS A 83 -20.28 -28.08 -10.98
N PRO A 84 -19.67 -29.22 -10.59
CA PRO A 84 -18.29 -29.32 -10.11
C PRO A 84 -17.19 -29.15 -11.19
N ALA A 85 -17.50 -28.48 -12.30
CA ALA A 85 -16.50 -28.12 -13.30
C ALA A 85 -15.74 -26.86 -12.84
N THR A 86 -14.63 -27.12 -12.13
CA THR A 86 -13.48 -26.24 -11.88
C THR A 86 -13.79 -24.84 -11.31
N PRO A 87 -13.55 -24.57 -10.01
CA PRO A 87 -13.59 -23.20 -9.51
C PRO A 87 -12.50 -22.40 -10.22
N ALA A 88 -12.88 -21.47 -11.10
CA ALA A 88 -11.98 -20.50 -11.71
C ALA A 88 -11.31 -19.70 -10.58
N THR A 89 -10.14 -20.14 -10.16
CA THR A 89 -9.46 -19.64 -8.97
C THR A 89 -8.68 -18.40 -9.38
N ARG A 90 -9.36 -17.25 -9.37
CA ARG A 90 -8.67 -15.97 -9.58
C ARG A 90 -7.84 -15.63 -8.36
N PHE A 91 -6.53 -15.58 -8.56
CA PHE A 91 -5.54 -15.25 -7.54
C PHE A 91 -4.95 -13.89 -7.86
N ARG A 92 -4.85 -13.02 -6.85
CA ARG A 92 -4.16 -11.74 -6.98
C ARG A 92 -2.93 -11.74 -6.07
N ARG A 93 -1.78 -11.35 -6.62
CA ARG A 93 -0.54 -11.15 -5.88
C ARG A 93 -0.13 -9.69 -5.97
N LEU A 94 0.22 -9.12 -4.83
CA LEU A 94 0.68 -7.75 -4.69
C LEU A 94 2.15 -7.80 -4.25
N ASP A 95 3.05 -7.55 -5.21
CA ASP A 95 4.49 -7.48 -4.97
C ASP A 95 4.89 -6.04 -4.66
N LEU A 96 5.67 -5.82 -3.61
CA LEU A 96 6.18 -4.49 -3.28
C LEU A 96 7.06 -3.95 -4.41
N VAL A 97 6.76 -2.74 -4.88
CA VAL A 97 7.56 -2.05 -5.91
C VAL A 97 8.94 -1.69 -5.35
N ILE A 98 8.97 -1.27 -4.09
CA ILE A 98 10.20 -0.93 -3.37
C ILE A 98 10.39 -1.91 -2.23
N HIS A 99 11.57 -2.52 -2.19
CA HIS A 99 11.87 -3.49 -1.16
C HIS A 99 11.89 -2.81 0.23
N PRO A 100 11.25 -3.40 1.26
CA PRO A 100 11.29 -2.94 2.66
C PRO A 100 12.68 -2.56 3.19
N LYS A 101 13.74 -3.24 2.73
CA LYS A 101 15.14 -3.00 3.08
C LYS A 101 15.67 -1.63 2.67
N ARG A 102 14.99 -0.92 1.76
CA ARG A 102 15.41 0.39 1.24
C ARG A 102 14.85 1.57 2.04
N LEU A 103 14.16 1.31 3.15
CA LEU A 103 13.71 2.34 4.07
C LEU A 103 14.92 2.97 4.78
N THR A 104 15.17 4.26 4.53
CA THR A 104 16.29 5.00 5.16
C THR A 104 15.95 5.36 6.61
N ASP A 105 16.94 5.73 7.41
CA ASP A 105 16.71 6.10 8.82
C ASP A 105 15.77 7.31 8.92
N ARG A 106 15.97 8.32 8.06
CA ARG A 106 15.05 9.46 8.01
C ARG A 106 13.61 9.07 7.67
N GLN A 107 13.42 8.17 6.70
CA GLN A 107 12.07 7.68 6.35
C GLN A 107 11.47 6.86 7.48
N HIS A 108 12.29 6.11 8.22
CA HIS A 108 11.85 5.38 9.39
C HIS A 108 11.33 6.33 10.48
N GLU A 109 12.07 7.40 10.80
CA GLU A 109 11.64 8.43 11.75
C GLU A 109 10.34 9.10 11.32
N ASP A 110 10.25 9.53 10.06
CA ASP A 110 9.05 10.17 9.51
C ASP A 110 7.83 9.24 9.57
N LEU A 111 8.00 7.95 9.26
CA LEU A 111 6.93 6.96 9.38
C LEU A 111 6.55 6.68 10.84
N LYS A 112 7.51 6.63 11.78
CA LYS A 112 7.20 6.49 13.22
C LYS A 112 6.40 7.67 13.75
N LEU A 113 6.73 8.87 13.29
CA LEU A 113 5.99 10.09 13.65
C LEU A 113 4.54 9.99 13.16
N ILE A 114 4.32 9.56 11.90
CA ILE A 114 2.98 9.33 11.36
C ILE A 114 2.25 8.24 12.16
N ASP A 115 2.89 7.11 12.48
CA ASP A 115 2.26 6.00 13.19
C ASP A 115 1.75 6.43 14.58
N GLN A 116 2.54 7.25 15.29
CA GLN A 116 2.20 7.78 16.61
C GLN A 116 0.98 8.71 16.60
N TYR A 117 0.82 9.51 15.54
CA TYR A 117 -0.25 10.51 15.42
C TYR A 117 -1.09 10.32 14.16
N GLU A 118 -1.33 9.06 13.75
CA GLU A 118 -1.95 8.76 12.44
C GLU A 118 -3.36 9.36 12.32
N LYS A 119 -4.08 9.48 13.44
CA LYS A 119 -5.41 10.09 13.48
C LYS A 119 -5.41 11.58 13.10
N ASP A 120 -4.31 12.26 13.36
CA ASP A 120 -4.14 13.70 13.11
C ASP A 120 -3.30 13.96 11.84
N ALA A 121 -2.85 12.90 11.17
CA ALA A 121 -1.98 13.00 9.99
C ALA A 121 -2.76 13.52 8.78
N ARG A 122 -2.32 14.66 8.24
CA ARG A 122 -2.95 15.32 7.10
C ARG A 122 -1.97 15.82 6.05
N ALA A 123 -2.32 15.65 4.78
CA ALA A 123 -1.67 16.25 3.64
C ALA A 123 -2.04 17.74 3.55
N VAL A 124 -1.03 18.60 3.43
CA VAL A 124 -1.19 20.02 3.10
C VAL A 124 -0.84 20.20 1.63
N ARG A 125 -1.75 20.79 0.86
CA ARG A 125 -1.58 21.03 -0.57
C ARG A 125 -1.23 22.48 -0.86
N ASP A 126 -0.45 22.72 -1.92
CA ASP A 126 -0.28 24.06 -2.49
C ASP A 126 -1.46 24.42 -3.41
N ASP A 127 -1.49 25.66 -3.92
CA ASP A 127 -2.58 26.19 -4.76
C ASP A 127 -2.80 25.37 -6.06
N ASP A 128 -1.75 24.67 -6.51
CA ASP A 128 -1.77 23.79 -7.68
C ASP A 128 -2.20 22.34 -7.33
N GLY A 129 -2.56 22.07 -6.07
CA GLY A 129 -3.03 20.77 -5.58
C GLY A 129 -1.92 19.75 -5.25
N PHE A 130 -0.65 20.12 -5.31
CA PHE A 130 0.45 19.24 -4.94
C PHE A 130 0.59 19.14 -3.43
N VAL A 131 0.85 17.94 -2.91
CA VAL A 131 1.18 17.77 -1.49
C VAL A 131 2.50 18.46 -1.18
N GLN A 132 2.43 19.55 -0.43
CA GLN A 132 3.57 20.34 0.00
C GLN A 132 4.14 19.87 1.34
N ALA A 133 3.34 19.24 2.19
CA ALA A 133 3.78 18.72 3.48
C ALA A 133 2.80 17.66 4.02
N ILE A 134 3.24 16.89 5.00
CA ILE A 134 2.35 16.13 5.88
C ILE A 134 2.46 16.75 7.26
N GLU A 135 1.35 17.23 7.79
CA GLU A 135 1.23 17.67 9.18
C GLU A 135 0.81 16.50 10.05
N VAL A 136 1.46 16.34 11.18
CA VAL A 136 1.34 15.18 12.07
C VAL A 136 1.40 15.68 13.51
N GLY A 137 0.25 15.88 14.14
CA GLY A 137 0.17 16.56 15.44
C GLY A 137 0.77 17.97 15.38
N LEU A 138 1.79 18.23 16.21
CA LEU A 138 2.54 19.51 16.24
C LEU A 138 3.75 19.51 15.30
N CYS A 139 3.99 18.42 14.57
CA CYS A 139 5.16 18.26 13.70
C CYS A 139 4.77 18.40 12.22
N ARG A 140 5.75 18.80 11.40
CA ARG A 140 5.60 18.93 9.95
C ARG A 140 6.69 18.16 9.24
N ILE A 141 6.29 17.23 8.39
CA ILE A 141 7.18 16.56 7.44
C ILE A 141 7.30 17.46 6.19
N PRO A 142 8.51 17.92 5.84
CA PRO A 142 8.68 18.90 4.77
C PRO A 142 8.50 18.30 3.38
N ARG A 143 8.23 19.17 2.38
CA ARG A 143 7.90 18.83 0.98
C ARG A 143 8.76 17.73 0.39
N THR A 144 10.08 17.82 0.56
CA THR A 144 11.02 16.85 0.00
C THR A 144 10.81 15.46 0.58
N GLN A 145 10.63 15.34 1.91
CA GLN A 145 10.40 14.04 2.55
C GLN A 145 9.02 13.51 2.22
N THR A 146 7.99 14.36 2.27
CA THR A 146 6.63 14.01 1.84
C THR A 146 6.60 13.45 0.43
N SER A 147 7.27 14.11 -0.52
CA SER A 147 7.34 13.66 -1.92
C SER A 147 8.00 12.29 -2.04
N ILE A 148 9.05 12.04 -1.25
CA ILE A 148 9.73 10.74 -1.23
C ILE A 148 8.82 9.65 -0.65
N LEU A 149 8.13 9.90 0.47
CA LEU A 149 7.23 8.94 1.10
C LEU A 149 6.07 8.55 0.17
N LEU A 150 5.46 9.53 -0.51
CA LEU A 150 4.38 9.32 -1.47
C LEU A 150 4.86 8.63 -2.75
N ALA A 151 5.97 9.08 -3.35
CA ALA A 151 6.51 8.49 -4.57
C ALA A 151 6.95 7.04 -4.37
N ARG A 152 7.41 6.70 -3.16
CA ARG A 152 7.78 5.33 -2.77
C ARG A 152 6.59 4.47 -2.35
N GLY A 153 5.41 5.07 -2.23
CA GLY A 153 4.20 4.38 -1.79
C GLY A 153 4.24 3.95 -0.34
N TRP A 154 5.09 4.56 0.51
CA TRP A 154 5.13 4.30 1.95
C TRP A 154 3.94 4.88 2.69
N VAL A 155 3.37 5.94 2.13
CA VAL A 155 2.23 6.66 2.67
C VAL A 155 1.13 6.65 1.62
N SER A 156 -0.10 6.50 2.10
CA SER A 156 -1.32 6.55 1.30
C SER A 156 -2.09 7.83 1.61
N GLU A 157 -2.74 8.37 0.59
CA GLU A 157 -3.68 9.48 0.69
C GLU A 157 -4.94 9.17 -0.12
N LEU A 158 -6.07 9.74 0.28
CA LEU A 158 -7.27 9.74 -0.56
C LEU A 158 -7.17 10.92 -1.54
N PRO A 159 -7.53 10.77 -2.83
CA PRO A 159 -7.41 11.84 -3.83
C PRO A 159 -8.10 13.16 -3.48
N ASN A 160 -9.21 13.11 -2.74
CA ASN A 160 -10.04 14.27 -2.41
C ASN A 160 -10.12 14.54 -0.90
N SER A 161 -9.31 13.85 -0.10
CA SER A 161 -9.23 14.07 1.34
C SER A 161 -7.82 14.53 1.68
N ASN A 162 -7.72 15.30 2.76
CA ASN A 162 -6.42 15.61 3.34
C ASN A 162 -5.93 14.48 4.24
N ARG A 163 -6.70 13.41 4.44
CA ARG A 163 -6.30 12.32 5.33
C ARG A 163 -5.15 11.50 4.76
N VAL A 164 -4.17 11.24 5.61
CA VAL A 164 -2.95 10.50 5.28
C VAL A 164 -2.77 9.35 6.26
N TRP A 165 -2.31 8.19 5.78
CA TRP A 165 -1.97 7.05 6.65
C TRP A 165 -0.77 6.29 6.11
N ILE A 166 -0.15 5.45 6.94
CA ILE A 166 0.93 4.58 6.48
C ILE A 166 0.33 3.45 5.66
N SER A 167 0.76 3.33 4.41
CA SER A 167 0.27 2.28 3.51
C SER A 167 0.67 0.89 4.01
N SER A 168 0.05 -0.15 3.47
CA SER A 168 0.50 -1.53 3.72
C SER A 168 2.00 -1.71 3.43
N ALA A 169 2.51 -1.07 2.37
CA ALA A 169 3.92 -1.13 2.03
C ALA A 169 4.80 -0.42 3.06
N GLY A 170 4.38 0.75 3.56
CA GLY A 170 5.08 1.48 4.61
C GLY A 170 5.11 0.70 5.93
N ARG A 171 3.99 0.11 6.33
CA ARG A 171 3.90 -0.70 7.57
C ARG A 171 4.73 -1.99 7.46
N ILE A 172 4.77 -2.64 6.30
CA ILE A 172 5.68 -3.77 6.05
C ILE A 172 7.15 -3.34 6.14
N ALA A 173 7.49 -2.13 5.66
CA ALA A 173 8.83 -1.58 5.80
C ALA A 173 9.21 -1.29 7.26
N LEU A 174 8.28 -0.75 8.07
CA LEU A 174 8.44 -0.59 9.51
C LEU A 174 8.67 -1.94 10.22
N ALA A 175 7.83 -2.94 9.93
CA ALA A 175 7.98 -4.28 10.50
C ALA A 175 9.34 -4.92 10.15
N TRP A 176 9.86 -4.65 8.95
CA TRP A 176 11.21 -5.08 8.59
C TRP A 176 12.30 -4.37 9.40
N ARG A 177 12.16 -3.05 9.64
CA ARG A 177 13.10 -2.29 10.50
C ARG A 177 13.08 -2.79 11.93
N TRP A 178 11.91 -3.01 12.52
CA TRP A 178 11.79 -3.57 13.87
C TRP A 178 12.46 -4.94 13.99
N ARG A 179 12.35 -5.79 12.95
CA ARG A 179 13.10 -7.04 12.93
C ARG A 179 14.62 -6.83 13.03
N GLN A 180 15.16 -5.85 12.33
CA GLN A 180 16.61 -5.57 12.37
C GLN A 180 17.02 -5.01 13.72
N GLU A 181 16.22 -4.10 14.29
CA GLU A 181 16.52 -3.44 15.56
C GLU A 181 16.33 -4.35 16.77
N GLN A 182 15.34 -5.25 16.74
CA GLN A 182 14.93 -6.08 17.88
C GLN A 182 15.27 -7.56 17.71
N GLY A 183 15.91 -7.96 16.60
CA GLY A 183 16.31 -9.35 16.37
C GLY A 183 15.15 -10.33 16.17
N LEU A 184 14.02 -9.89 15.63
CA LEU A 184 12.81 -10.73 15.52
C LEU A 184 12.98 -11.93 14.57
N ASN A 185 12.39 -13.07 14.94
CA ASN A 185 12.37 -14.28 14.11
C ASN A 185 11.58 -14.04 12.80
N SER A 186 12.00 -14.64 11.70
CA SER A 186 11.33 -14.58 10.40
C SER A 186 9.87 -15.07 10.40
N ARG A 187 9.49 -15.98 11.31
CA ARG A 187 8.09 -16.41 11.47
C ARG A 187 7.21 -15.29 12.02
N LEU A 188 7.70 -14.56 13.02
CA LEU A 188 7.02 -13.39 13.59
C LEU A 188 6.87 -12.28 12.54
N LEU A 189 7.89 -12.11 11.69
CA LEU A 189 7.85 -11.11 10.62
C LEU A 189 6.66 -11.32 9.66
N LYS A 190 6.31 -12.57 9.31
CA LYS A 190 5.14 -12.84 8.46
C LYS A 190 3.83 -12.42 9.14
N GLY A 191 3.72 -12.64 10.45
CA GLY A 191 2.60 -12.16 11.25
C GLY A 191 2.51 -10.64 11.26
N LEU A 192 3.64 -9.95 11.51
CA LEU A 192 3.71 -8.49 11.47
C LEU A 192 3.39 -7.91 10.10
N TYR A 193 3.75 -8.58 9.01
CA TYR A 193 3.38 -8.16 7.66
C TYR A 193 1.89 -8.29 7.39
N LEU A 194 1.26 -9.34 7.91
CA LEU A 194 -0.19 -9.52 7.76
C LEU A 194 -0.92 -8.45 8.57
N ASP A 195 -0.50 -8.25 9.82
CA ASP A 195 -1.03 -7.20 10.69
C ASP A 195 -0.87 -5.81 10.08
N ALA A 196 0.33 -5.49 9.56
CA ALA A 196 0.61 -4.27 8.82
C ALA A 196 -0.36 -4.03 7.66
N ALA A 197 -0.61 -5.05 6.85
CA ALA A 197 -1.52 -4.97 5.70
C ALA A 197 -2.98 -4.77 6.14
N LEU A 198 -3.42 -5.50 7.17
CA LEU A 198 -4.81 -5.42 7.66
C LEU A 198 -5.09 -4.12 8.40
N THR A 199 -4.11 -3.58 9.14
CA THR A 199 -4.19 -2.27 9.78
C THR A 199 -4.30 -1.15 8.74
N ALA A 200 -3.45 -1.15 7.71
CA ALA A 200 -3.59 -0.15 6.64
C ALA A 200 -4.94 -0.27 5.90
N ALA A 201 -5.42 -1.49 5.66
CA ALA A 201 -6.71 -1.75 5.04
C ALA A 201 -7.91 -1.26 5.88
N SER A 202 -7.83 -1.40 7.21
CA SER A 202 -8.87 -0.90 8.11
C SER A 202 -8.85 0.63 8.18
N THR A 203 -7.67 1.27 8.26
CA THR A 203 -7.52 2.72 8.19
C THR A 203 -8.05 3.30 6.88
N ALA A 204 -7.74 2.67 5.74
CA ALA A 204 -8.25 3.10 4.44
C ALA A 204 -9.78 3.04 4.38
N ARG A 205 -10.42 2.00 4.94
CA ARG A 205 -11.87 1.89 5.02
C ARG A 205 -12.49 2.96 5.90
N ALA A 206 -11.93 3.16 7.09
CA ALA A 206 -12.40 4.18 8.02
C ALA A 206 -12.28 5.60 7.43
N SER A 207 -11.29 5.80 6.55
CA SER A 207 -11.10 7.07 5.84
C SER A 207 -12.15 7.32 4.77
N LEU A 208 -12.69 6.28 4.12
CA LEU A 208 -13.80 6.41 3.17
C LEU A 208 -15.15 6.72 3.81
N THR A 209 -15.33 6.37 5.09
CA THR A 209 -16.61 6.54 5.81
C THR A 209 -16.66 7.79 6.69
N ALA A 210 -15.55 8.53 6.79
CA ALA A 210 -15.42 9.69 7.65
C ALA A 210 -15.74 11.02 6.94
N ASP A 211 -15.95 10.98 5.63
CA ASP A 211 -16.40 12.07 4.76
C ASP A 211 -17.88 11.86 4.38
#